data_AF-A0A4R1WAK7-F1
#
_entry.id   AF-A0A4R1WAK7-F1
#
_cell.length_a   1.000
_cell.length_b   1.000
_cell.length_c   1.000
_cell.angle_alpha   90.00
_cell.angle_beta   90.00
_cell.angle_gamma   90.00
#
_symmetry.space_group_name_H-M   'P 1'
#
loop_
_entity.id
_entity.type
_entity.pdbx_description
1 polymer ?
#
loop_
_entity_poly.entity_id
_entity_poly.type
_entity_poly.pdbx_seq_one_letter_code
_entity_poly.pdbx_strand_id
1 'polypeptide(L)'
;MIAENDPAEQEKSVKWNSLLCNLIVFQTAIDMMEVIRQLVAGGWQVTAEGLAQLSPYLTSHILRFGAYATDELHIPPDVFDPALDEVDFGGEQPAAA
;
A
#
# COMPACT_ATOMS: atom_id res chain seq x y z
N MET A 1 -0.90 13.91 7.90
CA MET A 1 0.37 14.19 8.60
C MET A 1 0.26 13.62 10.00
N ILE A 2 1.18 12.76 10.40
CA ILE A 2 1.39 12.37 11.80
C ILE A 2 2.65 13.12 12.23
N ALA A 3 2.50 14.41 12.56
CA ALA A 3 3.62 15.25 12.95
C ALA A 3 3.93 15.12 14.45
N GLU A 4 2.95 14.70 15.24
CA GLU A 4 3.04 14.57 16.69
C GLU A 4 2.62 13.15 17.11
N ASN A 5 3.33 12.59 18.08
CA ASN A 5 3.05 11.26 18.63
C ASN A 5 1.89 11.32 19.65
N ASP A 6 0.74 11.84 19.22
CA ASP A 6 -0.52 11.79 19.97
C ASP A 6 -1.41 10.65 19.42
N PRO A 7 -1.56 9.54 20.17
CA PRO A 7 -2.38 8.41 19.73
C PRO A 7 -3.85 8.79 19.44
N ALA A 8 -4.43 9.74 20.17
CA ALA A 8 -5.84 10.10 20.01
C ALA A 8 -6.10 10.87 18.70
N GLU A 9 -5.25 11.84 18.39
CA GLU A 9 -5.35 12.58 17.12
C GLU A 9 -4.95 11.72 15.90
N GLN A 10 -4.05 10.75 16.09
CA GLN A 10 -3.73 9.75 15.06
C GLN A 10 -4.94 8.83 14.78
N GLU A 11 -5.58 8.29 15.81
CA GLU A 11 -6.76 7.42 15.66
C GLU A 11 -7.89 8.17 14.95
N LYS A 12 -8.14 9.42 15.35
CA LYS A 12 -9.12 10.30 14.70
C LYS A 12 -8.78 10.52 13.23
N SER A 13 -7.52 10.79 12.90
CA SER A 13 -7.07 10.97 11.52
C SER A 13 -7.29 9.72 10.67
N VAL A 14 -6.97 8.53 11.21
CA VAL A 14 -7.19 7.25 10.52
C VAL A 14 -8.67 7.00 10.27
N LYS A 15 -9.53 7.21 11.29
CA LYS A 15 -10.98 7.04 11.16
C LYS A 15 -11.59 8.00 10.15
N TRP A 16 -11.22 9.28 10.22
CA TRP A 16 -11.69 10.30 9.29
C TRP A 16 -11.26 10.02 7.85
N ASN A 17 -9.99 9.66 7.65
CA ASN A 17 -9.48 9.31 6.33
C ASN A 17 -10.20 8.07 5.78
N SER A 18 -10.38 7.03 6.59
CA SER A 18 -11.10 5.81 6.20
C SER A 18 -12.55 6.11 5.81
N LEU A 19 -13.25 6.96 6.59
CA LEU A 19 -14.61 7.39 6.28
C LEU A 19 -14.66 8.16 4.96
N LEU A 20 -13.74 9.12 4.77
CA LEU A 20 -13.68 9.94 3.56
C LEU A 20 -13.37 9.08 2.33
N CYS A 21 -12.40 8.17 2.40
CA CYS A 21 -12.08 7.23 1.33
C CYS A 21 -13.31 6.37 0.98
N ASN A 22 -14.02 5.83 1.97
CA ASN A 22 -15.22 5.03 1.72
C ASN A 22 -16.33 5.86 1.04
N LEU A 23 -16.52 7.11 1.45
CA LEU A 23 -17.49 8.01 0.81
C LEU A 23 -17.13 8.30 -0.65
N ILE A 24 -15.86 8.55 -0.94
CA ILE A 24 -15.38 8.80 -2.31
C ILE A 24 -15.61 7.56 -3.18
N VAL A 25 -15.19 6.37 -2.72
CA VAL A 25 -15.39 5.11 -3.44
C VAL A 25 -16.88 4.85 -3.70
N PHE A 26 -17.73 5.14 -2.72
CA PHE A 26 -19.17 4.99 -2.85
C PHE A 26 -19.76 5.94 -3.90
N GLN A 27 -19.38 7.22 -3.89
CA GLN A 27 -19.83 8.19 -4.89
C GLN A 27 -19.38 7.78 -6.29
N THR A 28 -18.12 7.37 -6.46
CA THR A 28 -17.61 6.88 -7.75
C THR A 28 -18.41 5.68 -8.25
N ALA A 29 -18.77 4.74 -7.36
CA ALA A 29 -19.59 3.60 -7.74
C ALA A 29 -21.00 4.03 -8.19
N ILE A 30 -21.62 5.02 -7.53
CA ILE A 30 -22.91 5.56 -7.95
C ILE A 30 -22.83 6.16 -9.36
N ASP A 31 -21.82 7.00 -9.61
CA ASP A 31 -21.65 7.69 -10.89
C ASP A 31 -21.41 6.70 -12.03
N MET A 32 -20.55 5.71 -11.80
CA MET A 32 -20.32 4.61 -12.75
C MET A 32 -21.61 3.85 -13.05
N MET A 33 -22.39 3.50 -12.03
CA MET A 33 -23.65 2.79 -12.19
C MET A 33 -24.69 3.61 -12.94
N GLU A 34 -24.68 4.94 -12.82
CA GLU A 34 -25.52 5.82 -13.61
C GLU A 34 -25.16 5.75 -15.10
N VAL A 35 -23.87 5.89 -15.43
CA VAL A 35 -23.40 5.78 -16.82
C VAL A 35 -23.71 4.40 -17.41
N ILE A 36 -23.50 3.31 -16.64
CA ILE A 36 -23.84 1.95 -17.08
C ILE A 36 -25.34 1.83 -17.41
N ARG A 37 -26.22 2.38 -16.57
CA ARG A 37 -27.67 2.38 -16.84
C ARG A 37 -28.01 3.12 -18.13
N GLN A 38 -27.37 4.26 -18.39
CA GLN A 38 -27.56 5.01 -19.63
C GLN A 38 -27.10 4.22 -20.86
N LEU A 39 -25.96 3.52 -20.78
CA LEU A 39 -25.47 2.66 -21.85
C LEU A 39 -26.43 1.51 -22.17
N VAL A 40 -26.93 0.82 -21.14
CA VAL A 40 -27.93 -0.25 -21.30
C VAL A 40 -29.22 0.29 -21.91
N ALA A 41 -29.70 1.46 -21.48
CA ALA A 41 -30.86 2.12 -22.06
C ALA A 41 -30.65 2.52 -23.54
N GLY A 42 -29.40 2.84 -23.91
CA GLY A 42 -28.99 3.10 -25.30
C GLY A 42 -28.82 1.84 -26.17
N GLY A 43 -29.10 0.65 -25.63
CA GLY A 43 -29.02 -0.63 -26.37
C GLY A 43 -27.63 -1.26 -26.40
N TRP A 44 -26.66 -0.75 -25.64
CA TRP A 44 -25.34 -1.36 -25.53
C TRP A 44 -25.40 -2.62 -24.65
N GLN A 45 -24.71 -3.69 -25.08
CA GLN A 45 -24.54 -4.88 -24.26
C GLN A 45 -23.45 -4.66 -23.21
N VAL A 46 -23.82 -4.77 -21.94
CA VAL A 46 -22.91 -4.72 -20.80
C VAL A 46 -22.84 -6.11 -20.16
N THR A 47 -21.66 -6.73 -20.14
CA THR A 47 -21.45 -8.07 -19.58
C THR A 47 -20.96 -8.00 -18.13
N ALA A 48 -21.24 -9.04 -17.34
CA ALA A 48 -20.76 -9.14 -15.96
C ALA A 48 -19.22 -9.16 -15.88
N GLU A 49 -18.55 -9.78 -16.85
CA GLU A 49 -17.09 -9.79 -16.95
C GLU A 49 -16.52 -8.38 -17.17
N GLY A 50 -17.15 -7.58 -18.04
CA GLY A 50 -16.77 -6.19 -18.27
C GLY A 50 -16.96 -5.32 -17.02
N LEU A 51 -18.04 -5.55 -16.26
CA LEU A 51 -18.27 -4.86 -14.99
C LEU A 51 -17.24 -5.24 -13.92
N ALA A 52 -16.79 -6.50 -13.89
CA ALA A 52 -15.79 -6.96 -12.93
C ALA A 52 -14.44 -6.24 -13.09
N GLN A 53 -14.09 -5.81 -14.31
CA GLN A 53 -12.88 -5.02 -14.57
C GLN A 53 -12.93 -3.61 -13.99
N LEU A 54 -14.13 -3.11 -13.65
CA LEU A 54 -14.32 -1.78 -13.10
C LEU A 54 -14.27 -1.75 -11.57
N SER A 55 -14.02 -2.89 -10.92
CA SER A 55 -14.02 -2.94 -9.46
C SER A 55 -12.90 -2.07 -8.88
N PRO A 56 -13.20 -1.16 -7.93
CA PRO A 56 -12.19 -0.30 -7.32
C PRO A 56 -11.24 -1.08 -6.38
N TYR A 57 -11.63 -2.29 -6.00
CA TYR A 57 -10.82 -3.18 -5.19
C TYR A 57 -10.05 -4.16 -6.06
N LEU A 58 -8.81 -4.38 -5.69
CA LEU A 58 -7.96 -5.40 -6.26
C LEU A 58 -8.57 -6.77 -5.93
N THR A 59 -8.97 -7.54 -6.94
CA THR A 59 -9.56 -8.88 -6.76
C THR A 59 -8.53 -9.99 -6.67
N SER A 60 -7.25 -9.66 -6.83
CA SER A 60 -6.12 -10.58 -6.70
C SER A 60 -4.93 -9.88 -6.04
N HIS A 61 -4.08 -10.65 -5.36
CA HIS A 61 -2.86 -10.10 -4.78
C HIS A 61 -1.85 -9.77 -5.89
N ILE A 62 -1.43 -8.51 -5.98
CA ILE A 62 -0.24 -8.14 -6.76
C ILE A 62 0.99 -8.41 -5.88
N LEU A 63 1.78 -9.40 -6.26
CA LEU A 63 3.13 -9.62 -5.72
C LEU A 63 4.06 -8.50 -6.21
N ARG A 64 4.01 -7.33 -5.56
CA ARG A 64 4.78 -6.12 -5.96
C ARG A 64 6.28 -6.37 -6.09
N PHE A 65 6.82 -7.36 -5.37
CA PHE A 65 8.23 -7.73 -5.38
C PHE A 65 8.49 -9.14 -5.96
N GLY A 66 7.50 -9.71 -6.67
CA GLY A 66 7.59 -11.06 -7.21
C GLY A 66 7.31 -12.15 -6.17
N ALA A 67 7.51 -13.41 -6.56
CA ALA A 67 7.37 -14.55 -5.66
C ALA A 67 8.53 -14.56 -4.65
N TYR A 68 8.21 -14.51 -3.36
CA TYR A 68 9.19 -14.69 -2.30
C TYR A 68 9.54 -16.18 -2.20
N ALA A 69 10.83 -16.51 -2.36
CA ALA A 69 11.35 -17.81 -1.94
C ALA A 69 11.24 -17.86 -0.41
N THR A 70 10.26 -18.61 0.08
CA THR A 70 10.02 -18.82 1.52
C THR A 70 10.73 -20.06 2.05
N ASP A 71 11.39 -20.79 1.16
CA ASP A 71 12.05 -22.08 1.44
C ASP A 71 13.12 -21.96 2.53
N GLU A 72 13.79 -20.81 2.66
CA GLU A 72 14.90 -20.60 3.60
C GLU A 72 14.49 -19.90 4.90
N LEU A 73 13.24 -19.45 5.06
CA LEU A 73 12.79 -18.72 6.26
C LEU A 73 12.85 -19.56 7.55
N HIS A 74 12.88 -20.89 7.42
CA HIS A 74 13.02 -21.81 8.55
C HIS A 74 14.47 -21.96 9.03
N ILE A 75 15.44 -21.49 8.25
CA ILE A 75 16.86 -21.54 8.59
C ILE A 75 17.15 -20.32 9.46
N PRO A 76 17.51 -20.51 10.74
CA PRO A 76 17.88 -19.38 11.59
C PRO A 76 19.12 -18.70 10.98
N PRO A 77 19.17 -17.35 10.94
CA PRO A 77 20.35 -16.66 10.46
C PRO A 77 21.54 -16.97 11.37
N ASP A 78 22.74 -16.88 10.80
CA ASP A 78 23.96 -16.93 11.59
C ASP A 78 23.93 -15.83 12.68
N VAL A 79 24.65 -16.08 13.77
CA VAL A 79 24.77 -15.11 14.86
C VAL A 79 25.29 -13.80 14.28
N PHE A 80 24.54 -12.72 14.49
CA PHE A 80 24.94 -11.38 14.04
C PHE A 80 26.33 -11.03 14.60
N ASP A 81 27.29 -10.86 13.72
CA ASP A 81 28.64 -10.40 14.08
C ASP A 81 28.69 -8.87 14.00
N PRO A 82 28.77 -8.16 15.14
CA PRO A 82 28.90 -6.71 15.15
C PRO A 82 30.31 -6.23 14.78
N ALA A 83 31.31 -7.11 14.70
CA ALA A 83 32.67 -6.73 14.36
C ALA A 83 32.78 -6.51 12.85
N LEU A 84 32.97 -5.25 12.44
CA LEU A 84 33.26 -4.86 11.06
C LEU A 84 34.77 -4.66 10.88
N ASP A 85 35.54 -5.71 11.13
CA ASP A 85 37.02 -5.68 11.12
C ASP A 85 37.60 -5.30 9.73
N GLU A 86 36.80 -5.42 8.69
CA GLU A 86 37.15 -5.10 7.30
C GLU A 86 37.02 -3.60 6.95
N VAL A 87 36.39 -2.80 7.82
CA VAL A 87 36.14 -1.37 7.57
C VAL A 87 36.98 -0.53 8.52
N ASP A 88 37.95 0.19 7.96
CA ASP A 88 38.73 1.19 8.70
C ASP A 88 37.91 2.46 8.91
N PHE A 89 37.32 2.58 10.11
CA PHE A 89 36.61 3.78 10.55
C PHE A 89 37.56 4.91 11.03
N GLY A 90 38.87 4.75 10.88
CA GLY A 90 39.90 5.74 11.19
C GLY A 90 39.92 6.90 10.21
N GLY A 91 38.95 7.81 10.31
CA GLY A 91 39.07 9.15 9.73
C GLY A 91 40.08 9.99 10.51
N GLU A 92 40.97 10.70 9.81
CA GLU A 92 41.94 11.65 10.38
C GLU A 92 41.29 12.56 11.43
N GLN A 93 41.80 12.47 12.66
CA GLN A 93 41.47 13.42 13.71
C GLN A 93 42.12 14.76 13.34
N PRO A 94 41.37 15.88 13.22
CA PRO A 94 41.97 17.15 12.85
C PRO A 94 42.99 17.57 13.91
N ALA A 95 44.20 17.87 13.46
CA ALA A 95 45.29 18.36 14.29
C ALA A 95 44.83 19.59 15.07
N ALA A 96 44.91 19.52 16.40
CA ALA A 96 44.69 20.66 17.27
C ALA A 96 45.68 21.79 16.91
N ALA A 97 45.15 22.96 16.60
CA ALA A 97 45.87 24.22 16.48
C ALA A 97 45.27 25.22 17.48
#